data_AF-A0A954ILZ3-F1
#
_entry.id   AF-A0A954ILZ3-F1
#
_cell.length_a   1.000
_cell.length_b   1.000
_cell.length_c   1.000
_cell.angle_alpha   90.00
_cell.angle_beta   90.00
_cell.angle_gamma   90.00
#
_symmetry.space_group_name_H-M   'P 1'
#
loop_
_entity.id
_entity.type
_entity.pdbx_description
1 polymer ?
#
loop_
_entity_poly.entity_id
_entity_poly.type
_entity_poly.pdbx_seq_one_letter_code
_entity_poly.pdbx_strand_id
1 'polypeptide(L)'
;MSHSIRTLLLVVFCGLARQLWGDEATVVQKPDWQEGDTWIVQTRTLQLQASSAGVTELKTLQADWKFQVMGRERLGSEPCLRIAVVCLSAKSSEPLVTFWVDEAHGRLRQLHTLLTGHGQQRAVVERYDCDQPAAAVMSPLSAIPLDLPAFVGPEPLPQQSDYRVFGAPVGAKNVGLIGFGQSVRQSARPADETLIRRVLPDALAKSVSRKSWVEISLSDGRRRVQQLWSIGDVWPAYSSNGVTE
;
A
#
# COMPACT_ATOMS: atom_id res chain seq x y z
N MET A 1 8.85 26.13 -6.69
CA MET A 1 9.43 25.03 -7.49
C MET A 1 9.18 23.72 -6.75
N SER A 2 8.26 22.89 -7.23
CA SER A 2 7.86 21.64 -6.57
C SER A 2 8.95 20.58 -6.78
N HIS A 3 9.45 19.96 -5.70
CA HIS A 3 10.46 18.90 -5.75
C HIS A 3 9.72 17.56 -5.76
N SER A 4 9.77 16.83 -6.87
CA SER A 4 9.12 15.52 -7.02
C SER A 4 10.15 14.41 -6.84
N ILE A 5 10.08 13.69 -5.73
CA ILE A 5 10.83 12.46 -5.47
C ILE A 5 9.97 11.32 -6.02
N ARG A 6 10.43 10.60 -7.05
CA ARG A 6 9.80 9.34 -7.46
C ARG A 6 10.59 8.18 -6.92
N THR A 7 9.89 7.27 -6.26
CA THR A 7 10.46 6.09 -5.60
C THR A 7 10.02 4.86 -6.42
N LEU A 8 10.81 3.79 -6.51
CA LEU A 8 10.51 2.62 -7.36
C LEU A 8 10.42 1.35 -6.51
N LEU A 9 9.21 0.98 -6.08
CA LEU A 9 9.04 -0.17 -5.21
C LEU A 9 9.19 -1.51 -5.96
N LEU A 10 10.27 -2.23 -5.66
CA LEU A 10 10.51 -3.59 -6.15
C LEU A 10 10.46 -4.58 -4.97
N VAL A 11 9.44 -5.44 -4.93
CA VAL A 11 9.23 -6.37 -3.82
C VAL A 11 9.67 -7.78 -4.23
N VAL A 12 10.53 -8.41 -3.43
CA VAL A 12 10.98 -9.81 -3.62
C VAL A 12 10.44 -10.65 -2.46
N PHE A 13 9.79 -11.78 -2.78
CA PHE A 13 9.09 -12.64 -1.83
C PHE A 13 9.96 -13.74 -1.20
N CYS A 14 9.66 -14.06 0.06
CA CYS A 14 9.76 -15.39 0.67
C CYS A 14 8.38 -15.75 1.25
N GLY A 15 7.88 -16.97 0.96
CA GLY A 15 6.45 -17.22 0.78
C GLY A 15 5.69 -17.99 1.86
N LEU A 16 4.38 -18.16 1.59
CA LEU A 16 3.51 -19.28 1.97
C LEU A 16 2.26 -19.17 1.09
N ALA A 17 1.99 -20.19 0.26
CA ALA A 17 0.86 -20.20 -0.67
C ALA A 17 -0.02 -21.42 -0.39
N ARG A 18 -1.32 -21.19 -0.18
CA ARG A 18 -2.37 -22.22 -0.31
C ARG A 18 -3.26 -21.83 -1.48
N GLN A 19 -3.49 -22.82 -2.34
CA GLN A 19 -4.02 -22.68 -3.68
C GLN A 19 -5.52 -23.02 -3.68
N LEU A 20 -6.35 -22.09 -4.12
CA LEU A 20 -7.74 -22.34 -4.51
C LEU A 20 -8.01 -21.58 -5.81
N TRP A 21 -8.38 -22.29 -6.88
CA TRP A 21 -8.61 -21.74 -8.22
C TRP A 21 -10.08 -21.89 -8.62
N GLY A 22 -10.59 -20.86 -9.30
CA GLY A 22 -11.74 -20.88 -10.20
C GLY A 22 -11.47 -19.91 -11.35
N ASP A 23 -11.65 -20.37 -12.58
CA ASP A 23 -11.53 -19.58 -13.82
C ASP A 23 -12.76 -18.68 -13.97
N GLU A 24 -12.67 -17.45 -13.50
CA GLU A 24 -13.37 -16.25 -13.97
C GLU A 24 -13.30 -15.20 -12.87
N ALA A 25 -12.33 -14.30 -12.98
CA ALA A 25 -12.54 -12.87 -12.88
C ALA A 25 -11.20 -12.16 -12.68
N THR A 26 -11.12 -10.99 -13.29
CA THR A 26 -10.06 -9.98 -13.19
C THR A 26 -9.98 -9.38 -11.78
N VAL A 27 -9.82 -10.24 -10.77
CA VAL A 27 -10.16 -9.95 -9.39
C VAL A 27 -8.94 -10.18 -8.51
N VAL A 28 -8.56 -9.14 -7.77
CA VAL A 28 -7.56 -9.25 -6.72
C VAL A 28 -8.27 -9.65 -5.44
N GLN A 29 -8.10 -10.91 -5.07
CA GLN A 29 -8.60 -11.44 -3.80
C GLN A 29 -7.84 -10.82 -2.65
N LYS A 30 -8.55 -10.56 -1.55
CA LYS A 30 -7.94 -10.15 -0.29
C LYS A 30 -6.97 -11.24 0.18
N PRO A 31 -5.75 -10.89 0.58
CA PRO A 31 -4.88 -11.83 1.30
C PRO A 31 -5.57 -12.43 2.54
N ASP A 32 -5.39 -13.73 2.77
CA ASP A 32 -5.86 -14.42 3.98
C ASP A 32 -4.90 -14.21 5.15
N TRP A 33 -4.81 -12.97 5.63
CA TRP A 33 -3.96 -12.59 6.76
C TRP A 33 -4.49 -13.15 8.08
N GLN A 34 -3.60 -13.78 8.83
CA GLN A 34 -3.85 -14.34 10.16
C GLN A 34 -2.94 -13.68 11.21
N GLU A 35 -3.37 -13.71 12.47
CA GLU A 35 -2.57 -13.22 13.59
C GLU A 35 -1.22 -13.95 13.67
N GLY A 36 -0.14 -13.19 13.80
CA GLY A 36 1.22 -13.69 13.79
C GLY A 36 1.87 -13.75 12.41
N ASP A 37 1.10 -13.63 11.32
CA ASP A 37 1.65 -13.58 9.97
C ASP A 37 2.65 -12.44 9.84
N THR A 38 3.76 -12.73 9.16
CA THR A 38 4.86 -11.80 8.97
C THR A 38 5.37 -11.91 7.54
N TRP A 39 5.65 -10.77 6.92
CA TRP A 39 6.34 -10.71 5.63
C TRP A 39 7.31 -9.53 5.59
N ILE A 40 8.32 -9.63 4.74
CA ILE A 40 9.29 -8.56 4.52
C ILE A 40 9.10 -8.03 3.10
N VAL A 41 8.92 -6.72 3.00
CA VAL A 41 8.84 -5.98 1.75
C VAL A 41 10.14 -5.21 1.58
N GLN A 42 10.90 -5.56 0.55
CA GLN A 42 12.03 -4.73 0.13
C GLN A 42 11.51 -3.58 -0.73
N THR A 43 12.11 -2.41 -0.55
CA THR A 43 11.80 -1.19 -1.28
C THR A 43 13.08 -0.62 -1.87
N ARG A 44 13.00 -0.04 -3.06
CA ARG A 44 14.11 0.67 -3.69
C ARG A 44 13.67 2.10 -4.02
N THR A 45 14.49 3.07 -3.66
CA THR A 45 14.21 4.48 -3.92
C THR A 45 15.27 4.98 -4.86
N LEU A 46 14.86 5.38 -6.07
CA LEU A 46 15.73 6.02 -7.04
C LEU A 46 15.68 7.52 -6.81
N GLN A 47 16.78 8.11 -6.38
CA GLN A 47 16.87 9.57 -6.33
C GLN A 47 16.82 10.12 -7.77
N LEU A 48 15.84 10.97 -8.09
CA LEU A 48 15.68 11.54 -9.44
C LEU A 48 16.40 12.85 -9.67
N GLN A 49 16.91 13.49 -8.62
CA GLN A 49 17.66 14.74 -8.72
C GLN A 49 18.98 14.59 -8.00
N ALA A 50 20.09 14.79 -8.72
CA ALA A 50 21.38 15.02 -8.11
C ALA A 50 21.31 16.33 -7.31
N SER A 51 21.72 16.30 -6.03
CA SER A 51 21.93 17.55 -5.30
C SER A 51 22.95 18.40 -6.07
N SER A 52 22.65 19.68 -6.24
CA SER A 52 23.45 20.64 -7.01
C SER A 52 24.97 20.46 -6.87
N ALA A 53 25.64 20.46 -8.03
CA ALA A 53 27.10 20.46 -8.27
C ALA A 53 27.89 19.24 -7.74
N GLY A 54 28.19 18.30 -8.64
CA GLY A 54 29.29 17.35 -8.47
C GLY A 54 28.92 15.90 -8.13
N VAL A 55 27.64 15.57 -7.97
CA VAL A 55 27.19 14.18 -7.76
C VAL A 55 26.68 13.60 -9.08
N THR A 56 27.52 12.83 -9.76
CA THR A 56 27.21 12.20 -11.06
C THR A 56 26.41 10.90 -10.91
N GLU A 57 26.40 10.29 -9.71
CA GLU A 57 25.74 9.01 -9.46
C GLU A 57 24.45 9.20 -8.65
N LEU A 58 23.32 8.82 -9.26
CA LEU A 58 22.04 8.73 -8.58
C LEU A 58 22.11 7.60 -7.56
N LYS A 59 21.96 7.94 -6.27
CA LYS A 59 21.94 6.92 -5.22
C LYS A 59 20.61 6.18 -5.26
N THR A 60 20.69 4.86 -5.35
CA THR A 60 19.57 3.98 -5.05
C THR A 60 19.63 3.65 -3.57
N LEU A 61 18.59 4.03 -2.82
CA LEU A 61 18.44 3.62 -1.43
C LEU A 61 17.59 2.36 -1.39
N GLN A 62 17.99 1.40 -0.56
CA GLN A 62 17.20 0.19 -0.32
C GLN A 62 16.77 0.19 1.15
N ALA A 63 15.52 -0.20 1.39
CA ALA A 63 15.00 -0.38 2.74
C ALA A 63 14.11 -1.62 2.79
N ASP A 64 14.30 -2.42 3.84
CA ASP A 64 13.48 -3.60 4.11
C ASP A 64 12.45 -3.27 5.20
N TRP A 65 11.21 -3.66 4.97
CA TRP A 65 10.08 -3.34 5.83
C TRP A 65 9.43 -4.62 6.29
N LYS A 66 9.45 -4.88 7.59
CA LYS A 66 8.75 -6.00 8.19
C LYS A 66 7.31 -5.59 8.47
N PHE A 67 6.38 -6.34 7.90
CA PHE A 67 4.96 -6.30 8.21
C PHE A 67 4.65 -7.44 9.16
N GLN A 68 3.83 -7.15 10.18
CA GLN A 68 3.39 -8.16 11.14
C GLN A 68 1.92 -7.93 11.48
N VAL A 69 1.11 -8.98 11.34
CA VAL A 69 -0.27 -8.99 11.84
C VAL A 69 -0.23 -9.19 13.35
N MET A 70 -0.49 -8.11 14.08
CA MET A 70 -0.37 -8.05 15.52
C MET A 70 -1.54 -8.69 16.26
N GLY A 71 -2.69 -8.80 15.60
CA GLY A 71 -3.91 -9.37 16.17
C GLY A 71 -5.17 -8.72 15.64
N ARG A 72 -6.29 -9.14 16.19
CA ARG A 72 -7.63 -8.64 15.86
C ARG A 72 -8.06 -7.57 16.85
N GLU A 73 -8.56 -6.46 16.32
CA GLU A 73 -9.10 -5.34 17.10
C GLU A 73 -10.41 -4.88 16.48
N ARG A 74 -11.31 -4.33 17.30
CA ARG A 74 -12.59 -3.79 16.81
C ARG A 74 -12.49 -2.28 16.68
N LEU A 75 -12.72 -1.75 15.48
CA LEU A 75 -12.84 -0.32 15.21
C LEU A 75 -14.29 0.00 14.85
N GLY A 76 -15.02 0.65 15.77
CA GLY A 76 -16.46 0.84 15.62
C GLY A 76 -17.22 -0.49 15.70
N SER A 77 -18.00 -0.83 14.68
CA SER A 77 -18.69 -2.12 14.55
C SER A 77 -17.83 -3.22 13.92
N GLU A 78 -16.74 -2.86 13.23
CA GLU A 78 -16.05 -3.78 12.32
C GLU A 78 -14.86 -4.48 12.99
N PRO A 79 -14.73 -5.82 12.85
CA PRO A 79 -13.51 -6.53 13.20
C PRO A 79 -12.40 -6.20 12.19
N CYS A 80 -11.24 -5.82 12.71
CA CYS A 80 -10.08 -5.41 11.92
C CYS A 80 -8.83 -6.18 12.34
N LEU A 81 -7.96 -6.47 11.38
CA LEU A 81 -6.59 -6.88 11.64
C LEU A 81 -5.74 -5.63 11.86
N ARG A 82 -4.95 -5.61 12.92
CA ARG A 82 -3.94 -4.60 13.17
C ARG A 82 -2.61 -5.06 12.60
N ILE A 83 -2.04 -4.30 11.67
CA ILE A 83 -0.76 -4.59 11.04
C ILE A 83 0.26 -3.52 11.43
N ALA A 84 1.38 -3.96 11.98
CA ALA A 84 2.53 -3.12 12.30
C ALA A 84 3.57 -3.19 11.17
N VAL A 85 4.14 -2.05 10.80
CA VAL A 85 5.22 -1.95 9.82
C VAL A 85 6.45 -1.32 10.45
N VAL A 86 7.56 -2.06 10.40
CA VAL A 86 8.86 -1.66 10.95
C VAL A 86 9.87 -1.60 9.81
N CYS A 87 10.62 -0.51 9.71
CA CYS A 87 11.76 -0.43 8.80
C CYS A 87 12.96 -1.11 9.45
N LEU A 88 13.43 -2.22 8.89
CA LEU A 88 14.54 -3.02 9.44
C LEU A 88 15.90 -2.31 9.34
N SER A 89 16.02 -1.31 8.46
CA SER A 89 17.23 -0.47 8.38
C SER A 89 17.19 0.71 9.36
N ALA A 90 16.07 0.98 10.02
CA ALA A 90 15.98 1.98 11.06
C ALA A 90 16.57 1.45 12.38
N LYS A 91 17.15 2.33 13.19
CA LYS A 91 17.67 1.97 14.52
C LYS A 91 16.58 1.67 15.56
N SER A 92 15.32 1.95 15.22
CA SER A 92 14.17 1.75 16.12
C SER A 92 13.42 0.48 15.76
N SER A 93 13.04 -0.29 16.77
CA SER A 93 12.11 -1.42 16.64
C SER A 93 10.64 -1.00 16.71
N GLU A 94 10.37 0.28 16.97
CA GLU A 94 8.99 0.79 17.01
C GLU A 94 8.39 0.84 15.60
N PRO A 95 7.10 0.49 15.46
CA PRO A 95 6.43 0.58 14.18
C PRO A 95 6.35 2.03 13.73
N LEU A 96 6.95 2.33 12.57
CA LEU A 96 6.80 3.62 11.90
C LEU A 96 5.35 3.85 11.46
N VAL A 97 4.64 2.75 11.25
CA VAL A 97 3.29 2.71 10.73
C VAL A 97 2.54 1.58 11.43
N THR A 98 1.33 1.86 11.88
CA THR A 98 0.36 0.82 12.22
C THR A 98 -0.91 1.10 11.46
N PHE A 99 -1.48 0.10 10.81
CA PHE A 99 -2.71 0.27 10.07
C PHE A 99 -3.69 -0.85 10.38
N TRP A 100 -4.98 -0.54 10.24
CA TRP A 100 -6.08 -1.46 10.52
C TRP A 100 -6.84 -1.69 9.25
N VAL A 101 -6.99 -2.96 8.88
CA VAL A 101 -7.78 -3.39 7.74
C VAL A 101 -8.95 -4.22 8.24
N ASP A 102 -10.15 -4.02 7.70
CA ASP A 102 -11.26 -4.89 8.07
C ASP A 102 -11.03 -6.34 7.61
N GLU A 103 -11.53 -7.29 8.40
CA GLU A 103 -11.33 -8.71 8.11
C GLU A 103 -12.12 -9.16 6.88
N ALA A 104 -13.33 -8.62 6.69
CA ALA A 104 -14.25 -9.05 5.64
C ALA A 104 -13.78 -8.66 4.24
N HIS A 105 -13.18 -7.48 4.08
CA HIS A 105 -12.90 -6.89 2.76
C HIS A 105 -11.47 -6.36 2.62
N GLY A 106 -10.67 -6.34 3.70
CA GLY A 106 -9.31 -5.81 3.68
C GLY A 106 -9.24 -4.29 3.54
N ARG A 107 -10.31 -3.56 3.88
CA ARG A 107 -10.36 -2.09 3.72
C ARG A 107 -9.57 -1.41 4.82
N LEU A 108 -8.73 -0.45 4.45
CA LEU A 108 -8.05 0.41 5.42
C LEU A 108 -9.06 1.25 6.20
N ARG A 109 -9.14 1.05 7.52
CA ARG A 109 -10.06 1.76 8.43
C ARG A 109 -9.36 2.81 9.27
N GLN A 110 -8.10 2.57 9.61
CA GLN A 110 -7.30 3.51 10.38
C GLN A 110 -5.83 3.35 10.02
N LEU A 111 -5.10 4.46 10.06
CA LEU A 111 -3.66 4.53 9.83
C LEU A 111 -3.05 5.41 10.91
N HIS A 112 -2.01 4.89 11.57
CA HIS A 112 -1.17 5.61 12.52
C HIS A 112 0.21 5.69 11.92
N THR A 113 0.77 6.89 11.84
CA THR A 113 2.09 7.11 11.25
C THR A 113 2.80 8.27 11.93
N LEU A 114 4.12 8.33 11.78
CA LEU A 114 4.94 9.47 12.19
C LEU A 114 5.27 10.32 10.96
N LEU A 115 4.74 11.53 10.89
CA LEU A 115 5.14 12.51 9.89
C LEU A 115 6.30 13.34 10.43
N THR A 116 7.37 13.47 9.64
CA THR A 116 8.48 14.37 9.96
C THR A 116 8.30 15.68 9.19
N GLY A 117 8.14 16.79 9.90
CA GLY A 117 8.01 18.13 9.33
C GLY A 117 8.75 19.16 10.17
N HIS A 118 9.50 20.05 9.52
CA HIS A 118 10.30 21.10 10.21
C HIS A 118 11.25 20.58 11.30
N GLY A 119 11.80 19.37 11.13
CA GLY A 119 12.72 18.75 12.09
C GLY A 119 12.03 18.12 13.32
N GLN A 120 10.69 18.12 13.38
CA GLN A 120 9.92 17.46 14.43
C GLN A 120 9.17 16.25 13.87
N GLN A 121 9.10 15.18 14.68
CA GLN A 121 8.23 14.04 14.42
C GLN A 121 6.88 14.29 15.09
N ARG A 122 5.80 14.15 14.32
CA ARG A 122 4.43 14.25 14.82
C ARG A 122 3.69 12.97 14.47
N ALA A 123 3.14 12.34 15.50
CA ALA A 123 2.23 11.23 15.30
C ALA A 123 0.89 11.72 14.77
N VAL A 124 0.47 11.12 13.66
CA VAL A 124 -0.77 11.42 12.96
C VAL A 124 -1.61 10.15 12.91
N VAL A 125 -2.88 10.31 13.26
CA VAL A 125 -3.91 9.30 13.05
C VAL A 125 -4.80 9.77 11.92
N GLU A 126 -4.92 8.94 10.89
CA GLU A 126 -5.92 9.06 9.84
C GLU A 126 -6.99 8.00 10.07
N ARG A 127 -8.25 8.43 10.07
CA ARG A 127 -9.41 7.54 10.12
C ARG A 127 -10.17 7.64 8.81
N TYR A 128 -10.57 6.49 8.31
CA TYR A 128 -11.38 6.34 7.11
C TYR A 128 -12.77 5.92 7.55
N ASP A 129 -13.77 6.65 7.05
CA ASP A 129 -15.15 6.54 7.49
C ASP A 129 -15.68 5.09 7.37
N CYS A 130 -16.27 4.58 8.45
CA CYS A 130 -16.71 3.18 8.54
C CYS A 130 -17.98 2.91 7.73
N ASP A 131 -18.78 3.94 7.52
CA ASP A 131 -20.11 3.87 6.92
C ASP A 131 -20.09 3.93 5.38
N GLN A 132 -18.89 3.99 4.78
CA GLN A 132 -18.70 4.09 3.34
C GLN A 132 -18.35 2.73 2.72
N PRO A 133 -18.75 2.48 1.45
CA PRO A 133 -18.43 1.24 0.74
C PRO A 133 -16.91 1.05 0.59
N ALA A 134 -16.48 -0.14 0.18
CA ALA A 134 -15.07 -0.48 0.00
C ALA A 134 -14.34 0.58 -0.82
N ALA A 135 -13.41 1.31 -0.21
CA ALA A 135 -12.67 2.36 -0.88
C ALA A 135 -11.21 1.97 -1.06
N ALA A 136 -10.70 2.14 -2.27
CA ALA A 136 -9.27 2.15 -2.50
C ALA A 136 -8.66 3.37 -1.78
N VAL A 137 -7.56 3.18 -1.04
CA VAL A 137 -6.94 4.26 -0.27
C VAL A 137 -5.54 4.53 -0.79
N MET A 138 -5.32 5.80 -1.14
CA MET A 138 -3.98 6.30 -1.42
C MET A 138 -3.41 6.92 -0.14
N SER A 139 -2.46 6.22 0.48
CA SER A 139 -1.80 6.68 1.70
C SER A 139 -0.86 7.83 1.38
N PRO A 140 -0.60 8.75 2.34
CA PRO A 140 0.55 9.64 2.25
C PRO A 140 1.82 8.83 1.93
N LEU A 141 2.63 9.32 0.98
CA LEU A 141 3.87 8.67 0.51
C LEU A 141 4.89 8.38 1.64
N SER A 142 4.71 9.03 2.79
CA SER A 142 5.54 8.87 3.99
C SER A 142 5.05 7.79 4.95
N ALA A 143 3.81 7.30 4.78
CA ALA A 143 3.08 6.62 5.84
C ALA A 143 2.78 5.16 5.58
N ILE A 144 2.70 4.68 4.34
CA ILE A 144 2.69 3.25 4.01
C ILE A 144 3.58 3.13 2.77
N PRO A 145 4.47 2.13 2.68
CA PRO A 145 5.29 1.97 1.48
C PRO A 145 4.46 1.61 0.22
N LEU A 146 3.13 1.49 0.34
CA LEU A 146 2.21 1.12 -0.73
C LEU A 146 0.78 1.63 -0.45
N ASP A 147 0.05 2.00 -1.50
CA ASP A 147 -1.38 2.28 -1.47
C ASP A 147 -2.21 0.99 -1.49
N LEU A 148 -3.33 0.93 -0.76
CA LEU A 148 -4.13 -0.30 -0.68
C LEU A 148 -5.30 -0.23 -1.68
N PRO A 149 -5.39 -1.18 -2.64
CA PRO A 149 -6.55 -1.26 -3.50
C PRO A 149 -7.78 -1.68 -2.70
N ALA A 150 -8.96 -1.39 -3.22
CA ALA A 150 -10.15 -2.11 -2.78
C ALA A 150 -9.98 -3.58 -3.22
N PHE A 151 -9.93 -4.50 -2.24
CA PHE A 151 -9.98 -5.93 -2.50
C PHE A 151 -11.44 -6.38 -2.63
N VAL A 152 -11.63 -7.46 -3.38
CA VAL A 152 -12.96 -8.00 -3.66
C VAL A 152 -13.50 -8.78 -2.47
N GLY A 153 -14.70 -8.40 -2.01
CA GLY A 153 -15.66 -9.29 -1.35
C GLY A 153 -16.65 -9.87 -2.38
N PRO A 154 -17.84 -10.37 -2.04
CA PRO A 154 -18.77 -10.92 -3.03
C PRO A 154 -19.29 -9.90 -4.08
N GLU A 155 -18.96 -8.61 -3.97
CA GLU A 155 -19.47 -7.53 -4.82
C GLU A 155 -18.40 -7.00 -5.82
N PRO A 156 -18.82 -6.46 -6.98
CA PRO A 156 -17.90 -5.88 -7.96
C PRO A 156 -17.14 -4.69 -7.40
N LEU A 157 -15.86 -4.55 -7.79
CA LEU A 157 -15.01 -3.44 -7.37
C LEU A 157 -15.60 -2.09 -7.82
N PRO A 158 -15.72 -1.11 -6.92
CA PRO A 158 -16.10 0.23 -7.33
C PRO A 158 -14.97 0.83 -8.19
N GLN A 159 -15.31 1.27 -9.41
CA GLN A 159 -14.36 1.95 -10.32
C GLN A 159 -13.89 3.30 -9.77
N GLN A 160 -14.71 3.92 -8.91
CA GLN A 160 -14.39 5.14 -8.21
C GLN A 160 -14.87 5.00 -6.76
N SER A 161 -14.00 5.36 -5.83
CA SER A 161 -14.26 5.34 -4.41
C SER A 161 -14.03 6.73 -3.84
N ASP A 162 -15.06 7.27 -3.19
CA ASP A 162 -14.91 8.50 -2.42
C ASP A 162 -14.76 8.11 -0.96
N TYR A 163 -13.76 8.69 -0.27
CA TYR A 163 -13.60 8.53 1.17
C TYR A 163 -13.28 9.85 1.84
N ARG A 164 -13.60 9.92 3.13
CA ARG A 164 -13.22 11.05 4.00
C ARG A 164 -12.07 10.64 4.89
N VAL A 165 -11.01 11.45 4.87
CA VAL A 165 -9.88 11.32 5.78
C VAL A 165 -10.01 12.36 6.88
N PHE A 166 -9.96 11.90 8.12
CA PHE A 166 -9.89 12.78 9.28
C PHE A 166 -8.50 12.66 9.90
N GLY A 167 -7.71 13.73 9.80
CA GLY A 167 -6.39 13.81 10.41
C GLY A 167 -6.43 14.42 11.82
N ALA A 168 -5.84 13.73 12.80
CA ALA A 168 -5.72 14.24 14.17
C ALA A 168 -4.38 13.86 14.83
N PRO A 169 -3.90 14.62 15.83
CA PRO A 169 -2.89 14.13 16.74
C PRO A 169 -3.37 12.86 17.45
N VAL A 170 -2.44 11.94 17.74
CA VAL A 170 -2.72 10.76 18.58
C VAL A 170 -3.32 11.20 19.93
N GLY A 171 -4.42 10.55 20.34
CA GLY A 171 -5.07 10.79 21.64
C GLY A 171 -6.10 11.93 21.67
N ALA A 172 -6.23 12.73 20.61
CA ALA A 172 -7.25 13.78 20.55
C ALA A 172 -8.65 13.19 20.32
N LYS A 173 -9.63 13.56 21.16
CA LYS A 173 -11.06 13.29 20.93
C LYS A 173 -11.60 14.30 19.89
N ASN A 174 -12.52 13.83 19.05
CA ASN A 174 -13.08 14.37 17.79
C ASN A 174 -13.53 15.86 17.69
N VAL A 175 -13.10 16.77 18.56
CA VAL A 175 -13.51 18.19 18.53
C VAL A 175 -12.68 18.93 17.46
N GLY A 176 -13.33 19.33 16.36
CA GLY A 176 -12.72 20.19 15.33
C GLY A 176 -11.96 19.46 14.21
N LEU A 177 -12.28 18.19 13.95
CA LEU A 177 -11.62 17.40 12.88
C LEU A 177 -11.83 18.06 11.51
N ILE A 178 -10.74 18.45 10.86
CA ILE A 178 -10.76 18.83 9.45
C ILE A 178 -10.80 17.53 8.65
N GLY A 179 -11.96 17.27 8.05
CA GLY A 179 -12.14 16.18 7.11
C GLY A 179 -11.78 16.63 5.70
N PHE A 180 -11.01 15.81 4.99
CA PHE A 180 -10.75 16.00 3.56
C PHE A 180 -11.45 14.90 2.77
N GLY A 181 -12.26 15.30 1.78
CA GLY A 181 -12.77 14.36 0.79
C GLY A 181 -11.66 13.99 -0.19
N GLN A 182 -11.46 12.70 -0.40
CA GLN A 182 -10.59 12.16 -1.44
C GLN A 182 -11.41 11.26 -2.34
N SER A 183 -11.12 11.31 -3.64
CA SER A 183 -11.72 10.42 -4.63
C SER A 183 -10.60 9.64 -5.30
N VAL A 184 -10.65 8.33 -5.23
CA VAL A 184 -9.67 7.43 -5.84
C VAL A 184 -10.38 6.58 -6.88
N ARG A 185 -9.92 6.70 -8.13
CA ARG A 185 -10.32 5.83 -9.23
C ARG A 185 -9.44 4.58 -9.22
N GLN A 186 -10.08 3.42 -9.31
CA GLN A 186 -9.44 2.12 -9.39
C GLN A 186 -9.85 1.45 -10.70
N SER A 187 -8.86 0.89 -11.41
CA SER A 187 -9.11 -0.06 -12.49
C SER A 187 -8.27 -1.31 -12.30
N ALA A 188 -8.82 -2.45 -12.68
CA ALA A 188 -8.15 -3.74 -12.65
C ALA A 188 -8.25 -4.38 -14.03
N ARG A 189 -7.15 -4.93 -14.54
CA ARG A 189 -7.12 -5.70 -15.79
C ARG A 189 -6.14 -6.87 -15.69
N PRO A 190 -6.33 -7.95 -16.47
CA PRO A 190 -5.33 -9.01 -16.54
C PRO A 190 -4.01 -8.39 -17.01
N ALA A 191 -2.91 -8.72 -16.34
CA ALA A 191 -1.61 -8.23 -16.76
C ALA A 191 -1.09 -9.08 -17.92
N ASP A 192 -0.70 -8.41 -19.00
CA ASP A 192 -0.05 -9.08 -20.13
C ASP A 192 1.43 -9.38 -19.84
N GLU A 193 1.99 -10.36 -20.56
CA GLU A 193 3.38 -10.79 -20.37
C GLU A 193 4.39 -9.66 -20.63
N THR A 194 4.06 -8.71 -21.50
CA THR A 194 4.93 -7.58 -21.85
C THR A 194 5.09 -6.64 -20.67
N LEU A 195 3.98 -6.29 -19.99
CA LEU A 195 3.99 -5.51 -18.77
C LEU A 195 4.79 -6.22 -17.68
N ILE A 196 4.54 -7.52 -17.47
CA ILE A 196 5.17 -8.27 -16.38
C ILE A 196 6.69 -8.33 -16.58
N ARG A 197 7.16 -8.64 -17.80
CA ARG A 197 8.60 -8.65 -18.12
C ARG A 197 9.25 -7.27 -18.03
N ARG A 198 8.48 -6.20 -18.25
CA ARG A 198 9.00 -4.83 -18.15
C ARG A 198 9.20 -4.39 -16.71
N VAL A 199 8.31 -4.78 -15.79
CA VAL A 199 8.30 -4.25 -14.42
C VAL A 199 8.92 -5.20 -13.39
N LEU A 200 8.93 -6.51 -13.66
CA LEU A 200 9.55 -7.49 -12.78
C LEU A 200 10.98 -7.85 -13.23
N PRO A 201 11.89 -8.17 -12.30
CA PRO A 201 13.21 -8.70 -12.63
C PRO A 201 13.10 -10.03 -13.36
N ASP A 202 14.06 -10.33 -14.24
CA ASP A 202 14.08 -11.56 -15.06
C ASP A 202 13.87 -12.85 -14.26
N ALA A 203 14.36 -12.91 -13.02
CA ALA A 203 14.17 -14.05 -12.13
C ALA A 203 12.69 -14.31 -11.79
N LEU A 204 11.92 -13.25 -11.53
CA LEU A 204 10.47 -13.32 -11.27
C LEU A 204 9.67 -13.45 -12.57
N ALA A 205 10.14 -12.80 -13.65
CA ALA A 205 9.51 -12.88 -14.97
C ALA A 205 9.49 -14.32 -15.54
N LYS A 206 10.41 -15.19 -15.12
CA LYS A 206 10.40 -16.62 -15.51
C LYS A 206 9.29 -17.43 -14.82
N SER A 207 8.75 -16.96 -13.70
CA SER A 207 7.64 -17.62 -12.98
C SER A 207 6.25 -17.26 -13.52
N VAL A 208 6.19 -16.36 -14.50
CA VAL A 208 4.97 -15.75 -15.03
C VAL A 208 3.99 -16.76 -15.61
N SER A 209 4.49 -17.84 -16.21
CA SER A 209 3.65 -18.88 -16.83
C SER A 209 2.83 -19.71 -15.83
N ARG A 210 3.09 -19.60 -14.52
CA ARG A 210 2.46 -20.45 -13.50
C ARG A 210 1.40 -19.75 -12.65
N LYS A 211 1.31 -18.42 -12.71
CA LYS A 211 0.38 -17.65 -11.89
C LYS A 211 -0.41 -16.66 -12.75
N SER A 212 -1.67 -16.45 -12.39
CA SER A 212 -2.47 -15.36 -12.96
C SER A 212 -2.05 -14.03 -12.34
N TRP A 213 -1.91 -13.01 -13.17
CA TRP A 213 -1.46 -11.68 -12.79
C TRP A 213 -2.52 -10.63 -13.10
N VAL A 214 -2.68 -9.66 -12.20
CA VAL A 214 -3.62 -8.55 -12.33
C VAL A 214 -2.84 -7.25 -12.16
N GLU A 215 -3.03 -6.34 -13.11
CA GLU A 215 -2.61 -4.96 -12.98
C GLU A 215 -3.72 -4.17 -12.30
N ILE A 216 -3.40 -3.48 -11.21
CA ILE A 216 -4.27 -2.49 -10.59
C ILE A 216 -3.70 -1.09 -10.85
N SER A 217 -4.55 -0.16 -11.30
CA SER A 217 -4.22 1.26 -11.38
C SER A 217 -5.08 2.04 -10.41
N LEU A 218 -4.45 2.82 -9.53
CA LEU A 218 -5.09 3.75 -8.60
C LEU A 218 -4.77 5.20 -9.03
N SER A 219 -5.74 6.10 -8.98
CA SER A 219 -5.50 7.52 -9.25
C SER A 219 -6.46 8.44 -8.51
N ASP A 220 -5.93 9.50 -7.90
CA ASP A 220 -6.70 10.57 -7.25
C ASP A 220 -6.80 11.86 -8.10
N GLY A 221 -6.44 11.77 -9.39
CA GLY A 221 -6.36 12.91 -10.30
C GLY A 221 -5.10 13.78 -10.16
N ARG A 222 -4.26 13.55 -9.14
CA ARG A 222 -2.94 14.20 -8.99
C ARG A 222 -1.80 13.21 -9.09
N ARG A 223 -2.03 11.99 -8.60
CA ARG A 223 -1.08 10.88 -8.53
C ARG A 223 -1.70 9.68 -9.21
N ARG A 224 -0.87 8.90 -9.90
CA ARG A 224 -1.26 7.59 -10.44
C ARG A 224 -0.29 6.49 -10.04
N VAL A 225 -0.81 5.46 -9.40
CA VAL A 225 -0.08 4.30 -8.89
C VAL A 225 -0.48 3.07 -9.70
N GLN A 226 0.50 2.32 -10.15
CA GLN A 226 0.33 1.08 -10.89
C GLN A 226 0.90 -0.05 -10.06
N GLN A 227 0.11 -1.09 -9.80
CA GLN A 227 0.49 -2.24 -9.02
C GLN A 227 0.34 -3.50 -9.85
N LEU A 228 1.23 -4.46 -9.64
CA LEU A 228 1.16 -5.77 -10.25
C LEU A 228 1.02 -6.83 -9.16
N TRP A 229 -0.13 -7.49 -9.15
CA TRP A 229 -0.49 -8.50 -8.17
C TRP A 229 -0.48 -9.87 -8.82
N SER A 230 0.08 -10.86 -8.11
CA SER A 230 -0.21 -12.25 -8.41
C SER A 230 -1.38 -12.70 -7.56
N ILE A 231 -2.32 -13.44 -8.14
CA ILE A 231 -3.49 -13.93 -7.40
C ILE A 231 -3.03 -14.81 -6.24
N GLY A 232 -3.51 -14.49 -5.03
CA GLY A 232 -3.20 -15.21 -3.79
C GLY A 232 -1.92 -14.75 -3.07
N ASP A 233 -1.14 -13.84 -3.65
CA ASP A 233 0.03 -13.27 -2.95
C ASP A 233 -0.43 -12.20 -1.94
N VAL A 234 0.27 -12.11 -0.81
CA VAL A 234 -0.09 -11.22 0.31
C VAL A 234 0.25 -9.73 0.08
N TRP A 235 0.94 -9.42 -1.03
CA TRP A 235 1.46 -8.11 -1.39
C TRP A 235 1.72 -8.04 -2.91
N PRO A 236 1.65 -6.87 -3.58
CA PRO A 236 1.99 -6.80 -4.99
C PRO A 236 3.47 -7.09 -5.21
N ALA A 237 3.80 -7.74 -6.33
CA ALA A 237 5.18 -7.96 -6.75
C ALA A 237 5.84 -6.66 -7.24
N TYR A 238 5.05 -5.69 -7.69
CA TYR A 238 5.51 -4.39 -8.15
C TYR A 238 4.51 -3.29 -7.81
N SER A 239 5.02 -2.10 -7.45
CA SER A 239 4.23 -0.88 -7.41
C SER A 239 5.04 0.31 -7.92
N SER A 240 4.41 1.16 -8.74
CA SER A 240 4.93 2.50 -9.01
C SER A 240 4.57 3.44 -7.87
N ASN A 241 5.44 4.37 -7.50
CA ASN A 241 5.18 5.20 -6.30
C ASN A 241 4.40 6.47 -6.62
N GLY A 242 3.52 6.40 -7.64
CA GLY A 242 2.82 7.58 -8.12
C GLY A 242 3.65 8.35 -9.12
N VAL A 243 3.13 8.57 -10.32
CA VAL A 243 3.55 9.72 -11.13
C VAL A 243 2.61 10.86 -10.78
N THR A 244 3.16 12.00 -10.34
CA THR A 244 2.39 13.24 -10.34
C THR A 244 2.26 13.73 -11.77
N GLU A 245 1.03 13.84 -12.25
CA GLU A 245 0.72 14.40 -13.58
C GLU A 245 0.90 15.94 -13.60
#